data_AF-A0A950GX61-F1
#
_entry.id   AF-A0A950GX61-F1
#
_cell.length_a   1.000
_cell.length_b   1.000
_cell.length_c   1.000
_cell.angle_alpha   90.00
_cell.angle_beta   90.00
_cell.angle_gamma   90.00
#
_symmetry.space_group_name_H-M   'P 1'
#
loop_
_entity.id
_entity.type
_entity.pdbx_description
1 polymer ?
#
loop_
_entity_poly.entity_id
_entity_poly.type
_entity_poly.pdbx_seq_one_letter_code
_entity_poly.pdbx_strand_id
1 'polypeptide(L)'
;MLTWLADFAHFATIFNLFRYLTFRTLGAATTGLVLVFFFGPMIISALRLKQGKGQPIRADGPASHLLTKKGTPTMGGLMILFGLIASSLLWASFESPYVWIVLFVTIGFAAIGFYDDYLKVTKQSHRGFSGRARLAGEFIIAAIACYAMMR
;
A
#
# COMPACT_ATOMS: atom_id res chain seq x y z
N MET A 1 12.81 -12.75 0.34
CA MET A 1 12.30 -12.67 1.72
C MET A 1 13.30 -13.38 2.63
N LEU A 2 13.71 -12.75 3.74
CA LEU A 2 14.76 -13.13 4.68
C LEU A 2 14.60 -14.51 5.33
N THR A 3 13.50 -15.23 5.07
CA THR A 3 13.26 -16.57 5.58
C THR A 3 14.32 -17.58 5.19
N TRP A 4 14.95 -17.40 4.01
CA TRP A 4 16.02 -18.25 3.50
C TRP A 4 17.29 -18.17 4.35
N LEU A 5 17.46 -17.10 5.15
CA LEU A 5 18.57 -17.00 6.08
C LEU A 5 18.50 -18.09 7.15
N ALA A 6 17.32 -18.62 7.45
CA ALA A 6 17.16 -19.73 8.39
C ALA A 6 17.94 -20.99 7.98
N ASP A 7 18.17 -21.20 6.68
CA ASP A 7 18.90 -22.37 6.17
C ASP A 7 20.39 -22.32 6.54
N PHE A 8 20.91 -21.12 6.83
CA PHE A 8 22.29 -20.91 7.31
C PHE A 8 22.43 -21.05 8.83
N ALA A 9 21.40 -21.51 9.53
CA ALA A 9 21.45 -21.71 10.99
C ALA A 9 22.53 -22.70 11.44
N HIS A 10 23.01 -23.58 10.55
CA HIS A 10 24.14 -24.46 10.82
C HIS A 10 25.48 -23.69 10.97
N PHE A 11 25.60 -22.48 10.40
CA PHE A 11 26.79 -21.64 10.54
C PHE A 11 26.71 -20.70 11.74
N ALA A 12 25.53 -20.18 12.07
CA ALA A 12 25.33 -19.33 13.25
C ALA A 12 23.91 -19.47 13.80
N THR A 13 23.79 -19.67 15.11
CA THR A 13 22.51 -19.89 15.80
C THR A 13 21.54 -18.71 15.67
N ILE A 14 22.03 -17.49 15.43
CA ILE A 14 21.22 -16.29 15.24
C ILE A 14 20.23 -16.41 14.07
N PHE A 15 20.57 -17.19 13.05
CA PHE A 15 19.71 -17.38 11.89
C PHE A 15 18.44 -18.19 12.22
N ASN A 16 18.40 -18.93 13.33
CA ASN A 16 17.16 -19.58 13.79
C ASN A 16 16.05 -18.59 14.10
N LEU A 17 16.37 -17.31 14.38
CA LEU A 17 15.36 -16.27 14.60
C LEU A 17 14.40 -16.12 13.41
N PHE A 18 14.89 -16.33 12.19
CA PHE A 18 14.07 -16.25 10.97
C PHE A 18 13.10 -17.42 10.79
N ARG A 19 13.15 -18.46 11.64
CA ARG A 19 12.16 -19.54 11.64
C ARG A 19 10.89 -19.15 12.41
N TYR A 20 11.02 -18.27 13.41
CA TYR A 20 9.89 -17.89 14.26
C TYR A 20 8.98 -16.88 13.57
N LEU A 21 7.70 -17.21 13.48
CA LEU A 21 6.69 -16.33 12.89
C LEU A 21 6.59 -15.00 13.65
N THR A 22 6.65 -15.03 14.98
CA THR A 22 6.58 -13.83 15.84
C THR A 22 7.69 -12.84 15.54
N PHE A 23 8.93 -13.33 15.42
CA PHE A 23 10.09 -12.50 15.07
C PHE A 23 9.91 -11.87 13.68
N ARG A 24 9.47 -12.67 12.70
CA ARG A 24 9.25 -12.18 11.34
C ARG A 24 8.13 -11.15 11.26
N THR A 25 7.03 -11.34 11.97
CA THR A 25 5.90 -10.40 11.99
C THR A 25 6.31 -9.08 12.64
N LEU A 26 7.02 -9.13 13.77
CA LEU A 26 7.55 -7.93 14.42
C LEU A 26 8.57 -7.23 13.52
N GLY A 27 9.50 -7.98 12.93
CA GLY A 27 10.48 -7.47 11.97
C GLY A 27 9.82 -6.79 10.77
N ALA A 28 8.77 -7.38 10.21
CA ALA A 28 7.99 -6.80 9.11
C ALA A 28 7.33 -5.48 9.53
N ALA A 29 6.64 -5.44 10.69
CA ALA A 29 5.98 -4.25 11.19
C ALA A 29 6.99 -3.11 11.45
N THR A 30 8.09 -3.39 12.13
CA THR A 30 9.15 -2.41 12.40
C THR A 30 9.80 -1.94 11.12
N THR A 31 10.09 -2.84 10.18
CA THR A 31 10.68 -2.47 8.88
C THR A 31 9.72 -1.56 8.10
N GLY A 32 8.43 -1.90 8.03
CA GLY A 32 7.42 -1.08 7.36
C GLY A 32 7.32 0.31 7.99
N LEU A 33 7.31 0.39 9.32
CA LEU A 33 7.32 1.67 10.05
C LEU A 33 8.56 2.51 9.73
N VAL A 34 9.75 1.91 9.81
CA VAL A 34 11.03 2.58 9.51
C VAL A 34 11.03 3.10 8.08
N LEU A 35 10.64 2.27 7.11
CA LEU A 35 10.58 2.69 5.71
C LEU A 35 9.62 3.87 5.50
N VAL A 36 8.42 3.82 6.06
CA VAL A 36 7.46 4.93 5.96
C VAL A 36 7.96 6.17 6.69
N PHE A 37 8.63 6.02 7.85
CA PHE A 37 9.14 7.14 8.62
C PHE A 37 10.26 7.89 7.88
N PHE A 38 11.23 7.16 7.31
CA PHE A 38 12.36 7.77 6.61
C PHE A 38 12.02 8.24 5.19
N PHE A 39 11.28 7.43 4.42
CA PHE A 39 10.96 7.75 3.02
C PHE A 39 9.63 8.51 2.86
N GLY A 40 8.79 8.52 3.88
CA GLY A 40 7.50 9.21 3.87
C GLY A 40 7.59 10.70 3.54
N PRO A 41 8.46 11.49 4.19
CA PRO A 41 8.66 12.89 3.85
C PRO A 41 8.96 13.10 2.37
N MET A 42 9.85 12.28 1.78
CA MET A 42 10.21 12.34 0.35
C MET A 42 9.00 12.07 -0.56
N ILE A 43 8.19 11.07 -0.23
CA ILE A 43 6.96 10.75 -0.97
C ILE A 43 5.96 11.93 -0.87
N ILE A 44 5.82 12.54 0.30
CA ILE A 44 4.96 13.70 0.52
C ILE A 44 5.43 14.89 -0.33
N SER A 45 6.72 15.22 -0.33
CA SER A 45 7.24 16.33 -1.16
C SER A 45 7.04 16.06 -2.66
N ALA A 46 7.30 14.83 -3.10
CA ALA A 46 7.09 14.43 -4.49
C ALA A 46 5.62 14.56 -4.91
N LEU A 47 4.68 14.11 -4.07
CA LEU A 47 3.24 14.25 -4.31
C LEU A 47 2.81 15.72 -4.30
N ARG A 48 3.31 16.52 -3.36
CA ARG A 48 3.03 17.96 -3.29
C ARG A 48 3.47 18.69 -4.56
N LEU A 49 4.65 18.36 -5.08
CA LEU A 49 5.16 18.94 -6.33
C LEU A 49 4.29 18.55 -7.54
N LYS A 50 3.88 17.28 -7.63
CA LYS A 50 3.06 16.79 -8.75
C LYS A 50 1.61 17.28 -8.71
N GLN A 51 1.03 17.44 -7.52
CA GLN A 51 -0.38 17.78 -7.36
C GLN A 51 -0.61 19.30 -7.19
N GLY A 52 0.42 20.07 -6.83
CA GLY A 52 0.40 21.53 -6.73
C GLY A 52 -0.53 22.09 -5.66
N LYS A 53 -1.84 22.14 -5.95
CA LYS A 53 -2.88 22.75 -5.09
C LYS A 53 -3.61 21.76 -4.16
N GLY A 54 -3.27 20.47 -4.22
CA GLY A 54 -3.96 19.41 -3.46
C GLY A 54 -5.33 19.06 -4.08
N GLN A 55 -6.21 18.41 -3.32
CA GLN A 55 -7.56 18.09 -3.81
C GLN A 55 -8.39 19.36 -4.07
N PRO A 56 -9.17 19.43 -5.18
CA PRO A 56 -10.16 20.48 -5.38
C PRO A 56 -11.16 20.44 -4.22
N ILE A 57 -11.14 21.50 -3.41
CA ILE A 57 -11.94 21.59 -2.19
C ILE A 57 -13.39 21.81 -2.60
N ARG A 58 -14.31 20.93 -2.13
CA ARG A 58 -15.75 21.12 -2.32
C ARG A 58 -16.17 22.41 -1.60
N ALA A 59 -16.88 23.29 -2.29
CA ALA A 59 -17.38 24.55 -1.72
C ALA A 59 -18.50 24.34 -0.68
N ASP A 60 -19.11 23.14 -0.65
CA ASP A 60 -20.31 22.83 0.13
C ASP A 60 -20.03 22.40 1.58
N GLY A 61 -18.80 22.58 2.08
CA GLY A 61 -18.36 22.15 3.43
C GLY A 61 -18.21 23.31 4.43
N PRO A 62 -18.24 23.03 5.75
CA PRO A 62 -18.04 24.07 6.78
C PRO A 62 -16.69 24.77 6.61
N ALA A 63 -16.65 26.10 6.86
CA ALA A 63 -15.50 26.96 6.57
C ALA A 63 -14.18 26.52 7.24
N SER A 64 -14.25 25.82 8.37
CA SER A 64 -13.08 25.22 9.04
C SER A 64 -12.42 24.13 8.20
N HIS A 65 -13.20 23.32 7.47
CA HIS A 65 -12.69 22.26 6.60
C HIS A 65 -11.98 22.78 5.34
N LEU A 66 -12.33 23.99 4.90
CA LEU A 66 -11.73 24.66 3.73
C LEU A 66 -10.32 25.21 4.05
N LEU A 67 -10.07 25.61 5.30
CA LEU A 67 -8.81 26.21 5.73
C LEU A 67 -7.75 25.16 6.09
N THR A 68 -8.12 24.09 6.78
CA THR A 68 -7.15 23.11 7.33
C THR A 68 -6.71 22.04 6.32
N LYS A 69 -7.52 21.73 5.29
CA LYS A 69 -7.17 20.74 4.26
C LYS A 69 -6.45 21.35 3.04
N LYS A 70 -6.23 22.66 3.05
CA LYS A 70 -5.62 23.38 1.94
C LYS A 70 -4.12 23.07 1.89
N GLY A 71 -3.69 22.40 0.82
CA GLY A 71 -2.27 22.11 0.55
C GLY A 71 -1.74 20.76 1.03
N THR A 72 -2.57 19.92 1.68
CA THR A 72 -2.19 18.53 1.98
C THR A 72 -2.35 17.69 0.70
N PRO A 73 -1.27 17.03 0.21
CA PRO A 73 -1.38 16.17 -0.96
C PRO A 73 -2.30 14.97 -0.68
N THR A 74 -2.99 14.52 -1.70
CA THR A 74 -3.78 13.28 -1.67
C THR A 74 -2.94 12.09 -2.14
N MET A 75 -3.46 10.86 -2.05
CA MET A 75 -2.75 9.60 -2.36
C MET A 75 -1.73 9.16 -1.29
N GLY A 76 -1.93 9.51 -0.02
CA GLY A 76 -1.09 9.02 1.09
C GLY A 76 -1.06 7.49 1.22
N GLY A 77 -2.04 6.78 0.64
CA GLY A 77 -2.04 5.32 0.53
C GLY A 77 -0.80 4.76 -0.17
N LEU A 78 -0.15 5.51 -1.06
CA LEU A 78 1.12 5.11 -1.67
C LEU A 78 2.24 4.89 -0.64
N MET A 79 2.27 5.69 0.42
CA MET A 79 3.26 5.52 1.49
C MET A 79 3.01 4.22 2.25
N ILE A 80 1.74 3.94 2.57
CA ILE A 80 1.33 2.72 3.26
C ILE A 80 1.68 1.50 2.41
N LEU A 81 1.35 1.54 1.11
CA LEU A 81 1.65 0.46 0.18
C LEU A 81 3.14 0.24 -0.01
N PHE A 82 3.93 1.31 -0.10
CA PHE A 82 5.38 1.20 -0.18
C PHE A 82 5.94 0.47 1.04
N GLY A 83 5.56 0.90 2.25
CA GLY A 83 5.99 0.26 3.49
C GLY A 83 5.57 -1.21 3.57
N LEU A 84 4.28 -1.48 3.29
CA LEU A 84 3.70 -2.82 3.35
C LEU A 84 4.32 -3.77 2.34
N ILE A 85 4.46 -3.36 1.08
CA ILE A 85 5.01 -4.22 0.02
C ILE A 85 6.48 -4.50 0.30
N ALA A 86 7.26 -3.46 0.61
CA ALA A 86 8.68 -3.63 0.88
C ALA A 86 8.93 -4.49 2.12
N SER A 87 8.19 -4.28 3.22
CA SER A 87 8.31 -5.12 4.41
C SER A 87 7.84 -6.54 4.15
N SER A 88 6.76 -6.74 3.39
CA SER A 88 6.26 -8.07 3.06
C SER A 88 7.24 -8.84 2.20
N LEU A 89 7.76 -8.24 1.11
CA LEU A 89 8.81 -8.80 0.25
C LEU A 89 10.13 -9.08 1.00
N LEU A 90 10.36 -8.39 2.11
CA LEU A 90 11.51 -8.66 2.96
C LEU A 90 11.23 -9.82 3.93
N TRP A 91 10.05 -9.96 4.53
CA TRP A 91 9.85 -10.86 5.69
C TRP A 91 8.89 -12.05 5.49
N ALA A 92 8.01 -12.00 4.50
CA ALA A 92 7.05 -13.08 4.26
C ALA A 92 7.74 -14.35 3.69
N SER A 93 7.01 -15.43 3.37
CA SER A 93 7.63 -16.62 2.74
C SER A 93 7.31 -16.65 1.25
N PHE A 94 8.32 -16.88 0.40
CA PHE A 94 8.14 -17.01 -1.05
C PHE A 94 7.35 -18.25 -1.45
N GLU A 95 7.44 -19.30 -0.64
CA GLU A 95 6.78 -20.58 -0.87
C GLU A 95 5.29 -20.52 -0.55
N SER A 96 4.84 -19.47 0.16
CA SER A 96 3.44 -19.35 0.54
C SER A 96 2.62 -18.73 -0.58
N PRO A 97 1.74 -19.50 -1.27
CA PRO A 97 0.86 -18.92 -2.29
C PRO A 97 -0.08 -17.86 -1.70
N TYR A 98 -0.48 -18.01 -0.43
CA TYR A 98 -1.34 -17.04 0.26
C TYR A 98 -0.74 -15.64 0.35
N VAL A 99 0.58 -15.53 0.55
CA VAL A 99 1.27 -14.23 0.59
C VAL A 99 1.13 -13.52 -0.75
N TRP A 100 1.32 -14.25 -1.84
CA TRP A 100 1.20 -13.72 -3.19
C TRP A 100 -0.24 -13.32 -3.54
N ILE A 101 -1.22 -14.13 -3.14
CA ILE A 101 -2.64 -13.82 -3.33
C ILE A 101 -3.02 -12.53 -2.60
N VAL A 102 -2.62 -12.39 -1.34
CA VAL A 102 -2.91 -11.18 -0.55
C VAL A 102 -2.19 -9.95 -1.13
N LEU A 103 -0.94 -10.08 -1.56
CA LEU A 103 -0.23 -9.00 -2.24
C LEU A 103 -0.90 -8.61 -3.55
N PHE A 104 -1.35 -9.58 -4.35
CA PHE A 104 -2.09 -9.33 -5.58
C PHE A 104 -3.39 -8.55 -5.32
N VAL A 105 -4.21 -8.98 -4.36
CA VAL A 105 -5.46 -8.28 -4.01
C VAL A 105 -5.15 -6.87 -3.51
N THR A 106 -4.16 -6.73 -2.63
CA THR A 106 -3.77 -5.43 -2.05
C THR A 106 -3.32 -4.46 -3.15
N ILE A 107 -2.42 -4.89 -4.04
CA ILE A 107 -1.91 -4.08 -5.15
C ILE A 107 -3.01 -3.78 -6.17
N GLY A 108 -3.88 -4.74 -6.46
CA GLY A 108 -4.99 -4.57 -7.39
C GLY A 108 -5.99 -3.52 -6.92
N PHE A 109 -6.45 -3.62 -5.67
CA PHE A 109 -7.36 -2.64 -5.07
C PHE A 109 -6.69 -1.28 -4.92
N ALA A 110 -5.42 -1.26 -4.56
CA ALA A 110 -4.62 -0.05 -4.53
C ALA A 110 -4.53 0.64 -5.90
N ALA A 111 -4.34 -0.11 -6.98
CA ALA A 111 -4.27 0.44 -8.33
C ALA A 111 -5.61 1.08 -8.74
N ILE A 112 -6.73 0.44 -8.40
CA ILE A 112 -8.08 1.01 -8.64
C ILE A 112 -8.26 2.31 -7.85
N GLY A 113 -7.92 2.31 -6.55
CA GLY A 113 -8.01 3.51 -5.71
C GLY A 113 -7.08 4.64 -6.17
N PHE A 114 -5.86 4.30 -6.55
CA PHE A 114 -4.89 5.25 -7.09
C PHE A 114 -5.39 5.86 -8.40
N TYR A 115 -5.97 5.06 -9.30
CA TYR A 115 -6.55 5.57 -10.55
C TYR A 115 -7.72 6.52 -10.30
N ASP A 116 -8.60 6.21 -9.34
CA ASP A 116 -9.70 7.10 -8.95
C ASP A 116 -9.21 8.44 -8.39
N ASP A 117 -8.24 8.42 -7.47
CA ASP A 117 -7.64 9.63 -6.91
C ASP A 117 -6.86 10.42 -7.96
N TYR A 118 -6.16 9.73 -8.87
CA TYR A 118 -5.46 10.36 -9.99
C TYR A 118 -6.41 11.09 -10.93
N LEU A 119 -7.56 10.48 -11.25
CA LEU A 119 -8.59 11.12 -12.08
C LEU A 119 -9.17 12.37 -11.40
N LYS A 120 -9.44 12.32 -10.10
CA LYS A 120 -9.97 13.47 -9.34
C LYS A 120 -9.00 14.64 -9.33
N VAL A 121 -7.70 14.38 -9.13
CA VAL A 121 -6.66 15.42 -9.14
C VAL A 121 -6.45 15.99 -10.55
N THR A 122 -6.33 15.12 -11.56
CA THR A 122 -6.05 15.56 -12.94
C THR A 122 -7.22 16.35 -13.52
N LYS A 123 -8.46 15.91 -13.26
CA LYS A 123 -9.68 16.57 -13.79
C LYS A 123 -10.17 17.73 -12.92
N GLN A 124 -9.52 18.00 -11.78
CA GLN A 124 -9.94 19.01 -10.79
C GLN A 124 -11.45 18.95 -10.49
N SER A 125 -11.99 17.72 -10.43
CA SER A 125 -13.41 17.46 -10.29
C SER A 125 -13.65 16.42 -9.21
N HIS A 126 -14.77 16.53 -8.51
CA HIS A 126 -15.21 15.55 -7.54
C HIS A 126 -15.66 14.22 -8.19
N ARG A 127 -15.91 14.23 -9.51
CA ARG A 127 -16.30 13.03 -10.27
C ARG A 127 -15.06 12.20 -10.60
N GLY A 128 -14.91 11.12 -9.86
CA GLY A 128 -13.86 10.13 -10.08
C GLY A 128 -14.24 9.06 -11.11
N PHE A 129 -13.66 7.87 -10.94
CA PHE A 129 -13.96 6.68 -11.71
C PHE A 129 -15.44 6.29 -11.59
N SER A 130 -16.03 5.74 -12.66
CA SER A 130 -17.44 5.36 -12.62
C SER A 130 -17.63 4.23 -11.60
N GLY A 131 -18.58 4.38 -10.68
CA GLY A 131 -18.79 3.41 -9.60
C GLY A 131 -19.04 1.98 -10.10
N ARG A 132 -19.72 1.84 -11.25
CA ARG A 132 -19.94 0.54 -11.90
C ARG A 132 -18.64 -0.10 -12.40
N ALA A 133 -17.76 0.67 -13.05
CA ALA A 133 -16.48 0.15 -13.53
C ALA A 133 -15.53 -0.16 -12.37
N ARG A 134 -15.59 0.64 -11.30
CA ARG A 134 -14.86 0.37 -10.05
C ARG A 134 -15.24 -0.98 -9.47
N LEU A 135 -16.54 -1.19 -9.23
CA LEU A 135 -17.04 -2.44 -8.68
C LEU A 135 -16.71 -3.61 -9.61
N ALA A 136 -16.88 -3.46 -10.93
CA ALA A 136 -16.51 -4.51 -11.88
C ALA A 136 -15.02 -4.91 -11.76
N GLY A 137 -14.11 -3.94 -11.64
CA GLY A 137 -12.69 -4.21 -11.42
C GLY A 137 -12.40 -4.90 -10.09
N GLU A 138 -13.01 -4.43 -8.99
CA GLU A 138 -12.87 -5.04 -7.66
C GLU A 138 -13.40 -6.48 -7.65
N PHE A 139 -14.53 -6.76 -8.32
CA PHE A 139 -15.08 -8.11 -8.47
C PHE A 139 -14.17 -9.03 -9.29
N ILE A 140 -13.56 -8.54 -10.37
CA ILE A 140 -12.63 -9.34 -11.18
C ILE A 140 -11.41 -9.74 -10.35
N ILE A 141 -10.82 -8.80 -9.61
CA ILE A 141 -9.66 -9.08 -8.74
C ILE A 141 -10.04 -10.10 -7.66
N ALA A 142 -11.19 -9.92 -7.02
CA ALA A 142 -11.68 -10.84 -6.00
C ALA A 142 -11.94 -12.25 -6.57
N ALA A 143 -12.54 -12.36 -7.76
CA ALA A 143 -12.80 -13.64 -8.41
C ALA A 143 -11.49 -14.39 -8.75
N ILE A 144 -10.49 -13.67 -9.27
CA ILE A 144 -9.16 -14.23 -9.54
C ILE A 144 -8.51 -14.73 -8.25
N ALA A 145 -8.59 -13.95 -7.17
CA ALA A 145 -8.03 -14.32 -5.87
C ALA A 145 -8.74 -15.56 -5.28
N CYS A 146 -10.07 -15.61 -5.31
CA CYS A 146 -10.84 -16.76 -4.87
C CYS A 146 -10.47 -18.03 -5.65
N TYR A 147 -10.36 -17.92 -6.98
CA TYR A 147 -9.94 -19.04 -7.83
C TYR A 147 -8.51 -19.50 -7.47
N ALA A 148 -7.59 -18.57 -7.28
CA ALA A 148 -6.22 -18.88 -6.88
C ALA A 148 -6.12 -19.51 -5.48
N MET A 149 -7.04 -19.18 -4.56
CA MET A 149 -7.10 -19.81 -3.23
C MET A 149 -7.64 -21.24 -3.25
N MET A 150 -8.44 -21.60 -4.26
CA MET A 150 -9.02 -22.94 -4.42
C MET A 150 -8.11 -23.90 -5.18
N ARG A 151 -7.00 -23.41 -5.74
CA ARG A 151 -6.00 -24.18 -6.47
C ARG A 151 -4.81 -24.49 -5.57
#